data_AF-A0A8B8F8S0-F1
#
_entry.id   AF-A0A8B8F8S0-F1
#
_cell.length_a   1.000
_cell.length_b   1.000
_cell.length_c   1.000
_cell.angle_alpha   90.00
_cell.angle_beta   90.00
_cell.angle_gamma   90.00
#
_symmetry.space_group_name_H-M   'P 1'
#
loop_
_entity.id
_entity.type
_entity.pdbx_description
1 polymer ?
#
loop_
_entity_poly.entity_id
_entity_poly.type
_entity_poly.pdbx_seq_one_letter_code
_entity_poly.pdbx_strand_id
1 'polypeptide(L)'
;MVWTKTGMTDLNHLNDRMKKHDLTVKHMNNTLNLATLGKTNVLSMLDSSYRRGIELHNEKVSNNRYILNVIINCIRFCGAFELALRGHDEKDTSLNSGIFRALISFSAELDSALKVHLEKATVFKGTSKTIQNELLKCMLNICQQEISVEIKKADYLAITADETTDVSAIFQMVIVYRYIVNDKVVERFWGFLKPKEHNFEVLAECIKEQLAQHIGDVTGKLIAQTYDGFSYERQY
;
A
#
# COMPACT_ATOMS: atom_id res chain seq x y z
N MET A 1 -19.70 -37.15 -19.79
CA MET A 1 -19.61 -36.17 -20.89
C MET A 1 -19.50 -36.96 -22.20
N VAL A 2 -20.34 -36.72 -23.21
CA VAL A 2 -20.54 -37.62 -24.38
C VAL A 2 -19.35 -37.66 -25.34
N TRP A 3 -18.55 -36.60 -25.35
CA TRP A 3 -17.43 -36.46 -26.27
C TRP A 3 -16.13 -36.33 -25.48
N THR A 4 -15.61 -37.48 -25.02
CA THR A 4 -14.27 -37.62 -24.44
C THR A 4 -13.32 -38.23 -25.48
N LYS A 5 -12.01 -38.07 -25.30
CA LYS A 5 -10.95 -38.63 -26.18
C LYS A 5 -11.10 -40.13 -26.47
N THR A 6 -11.87 -40.85 -25.66
CA THR A 6 -12.07 -42.31 -25.70
C THR A 6 -13.45 -42.75 -26.19
N GLY A 7 -14.30 -41.85 -26.69
CA GLY A 7 -15.62 -42.20 -27.23
C GLY A 7 -16.66 -42.60 -26.16
N MET A 8 -17.79 -43.17 -26.60
CA MET A 8 -18.92 -43.58 -25.74
C MET A 8 -19.07 -45.10 -25.72
N THR A 9 -19.10 -45.68 -24.51
CA THR A 9 -19.22 -47.13 -24.29
C THR A 9 -20.64 -47.61 -23.99
N ASP A 10 -21.54 -46.69 -23.64
CA ASP A 10 -22.90 -46.98 -23.18
C ASP A 10 -23.95 -46.48 -24.19
N LEU A 11 -24.11 -47.23 -25.27
CA LEU A 11 -24.97 -46.84 -26.41
C LEU A 11 -26.45 -46.75 -26.05
N ASN A 12 -26.91 -47.49 -25.03
CA ASN A 12 -28.31 -47.49 -24.58
C ASN A 12 -28.75 -46.12 -24.04
N HIS A 13 -27.82 -45.34 -23.47
CA HIS A 13 -28.12 -44.00 -22.94
C HIS A 13 -27.63 -42.88 -23.85
N LEU A 14 -27.19 -43.18 -25.07
CA LEU A 14 -26.65 -42.19 -26.02
C LEU A 14 -27.64 -41.04 -26.26
N ASN A 15 -28.91 -41.37 -26.52
CA ASN A 15 -29.94 -40.38 -26.87
C ASN A 15 -30.16 -39.36 -25.74
N ASP A 16 -30.26 -39.84 -24.49
CA ASP A 16 -30.44 -38.96 -23.33
C ASP A 16 -29.22 -38.09 -23.06
N ARG A 17 -28.02 -38.64 -23.28
CA ARG A 17 -26.79 -37.85 -23.09
C ARG A 17 -26.54 -36.86 -24.24
N MET A 18 -27.01 -37.14 -25.46
CA MET A 18 -27.01 -36.17 -26.57
C MET A 18 -27.91 -34.99 -26.24
N LYS A 19 -29.14 -35.23 -25.78
CA LYS A 19 -30.04 -34.15 -25.32
C LYS A 19 -29.41 -33.31 -24.22
N LYS A 20 -28.76 -33.93 -23.23
CA LYS A 20 -28.02 -33.20 -22.18
C LYS A 20 -26.84 -32.41 -22.73
N HIS A 21 -26.13 -32.93 -23.73
CA HIS A 21 -25.02 -32.25 -24.39
C HIS A 21 -25.50 -31.02 -25.18
N ASP A 22 -26.60 -31.13 -25.91
CA ASP A 22 -27.13 -30.05 -26.74
C ASP A 22 -27.57 -28.85 -25.89
N LEU A 23 -27.98 -29.12 -24.64
CA LEU A 23 -28.28 -28.11 -23.62
C LEU A 23 -27.05 -27.55 -22.90
N THR A 24 -25.84 -28.05 -23.18
CA THR A 24 -24.63 -27.50 -22.55
C THR A 24 -24.28 -26.13 -23.14
N VAL A 25 -23.82 -25.22 -22.28
CA VAL A 25 -23.29 -23.90 -22.67
C VAL A 25 -22.22 -24.03 -23.76
N LYS A 26 -21.41 -25.09 -23.70
CA LYS A 26 -20.35 -25.35 -24.67
C LYS A 26 -20.91 -25.68 -26.07
N HIS A 27 -21.93 -26.53 -26.17
CA HIS A 27 -22.57 -26.83 -27.46
C HIS A 27 -23.25 -25.58 -28.02
N MET A 28 -24.04 -24.88 -27.20
CA MET A 28 -24.73 -23.66 -27.62
C MET A 28 -23.76 -22.59 -28.14
N ASN A 29 -22.66 -22.33 -27.42
CA ASN A 29 -21.63 -21.37 -27.86
C ASN A 29 -20.96 -21.80 -29.16
N ASN A 30 -20.64 -23.09 -29.33
CA ASN A 30 -20.03 -23.59 -30.55
C ASN A 30 -20.99 -23.50 -31.75
N THR A 31 -22.25 -23.84 -31.57
CA THR A 31 -23.30 -23.72 -32.60
C THR A 31 -23.50 -22.26 -33.00
N LEU A 32 -23.53 -21.35 -32.04
CA LEU A 32 -23.58 -19.90 -32.28
C LEU A 32 -22.35 -19.44 -33.08
N ASN A 33 -21.14 -19.80 -32.64
CA ASN A 33 -19.89 -19.44 -33.30
C ASN A 33 -19.85 -19.91 -34.77
N LEU A 34 -20.29 -21.15 -35.02
CA LEU A 34 -20.39 -21.71 -36.37
C LEU A 34 -21.41 -20.95 -37.22
N ALA A 35 -22.58 -20.59 -36.66
CA ALA A 35 -23.60 -19.84 -37.36
C ALA A 35 -23.17 -18.40 -37.74
N THR A 36 -22.25 -17.82 -36.95
CA THR A 36 -21.67 -16.49 -37.16
C THR A 36 -20.37 -16.49 -37.97
N LEU A 37 -19.78 -17.67 -38.21
CA LEU A 37 -18.50 -17.82 -38.91
C LEU A 37 -18.59 -17.22 -40.32
N GLY A 38 -17.69 -16.28 -40.64
CA GLY A 38 -17.67 -15.57 -41.93
C GLY A 38 -18.72 -14.46 -42.09
N LYS A 39 -19.64 -14.28 -41.14
CA LYS A 39 -20.64 -13.20 -41.14
C LYS A 39 -20.24 -11.99 -40.30
N THR A 40 -19.31 -12.18 -39.37
CA THR A 40 -18.78 -11.11 -38.51
C THR A 40 -17.50 -10.52 -39.11
N ASN A 41 -17.41 -9.19 -39.17
CA ASN A 41 -16.21 -8.50 -39.62
C ASN A 41 -15.07 -8.70 -38.60
N VAL A 42 -13.95 -9.28 -39.04
CA VAL A 42 -12.78 -9.59 -38.19
C VAL A 42 -12.23 -8.34 -37.48
N LEU A 43 -12.23 -7.18 -38.15
CA LEU A 43 -11.78 -5.91 -37.55
C LEU A 43 -12.70 -5.49 -36.39
N SER A 44 -14.02 -5.66 -36.52
CA SER A 44 -14.97 -5.34 -35.44
C SER A 44 -14.84 -6.27 -34.24
N MET A 45 -14.50 -7.55 -34.47
CA MET A 45 -14.29 -8.52 -33.39
C MET A 45 -12.97 -8.27 -32.64
N LEU A 46 -11.91 -7.89 -33.36
CA LEU A 46 -10.64 -7.47 -32.76
C LEU A 46 -10.81 -6.18 -31.94
N ASP A 47 -11.54 -5.19 -32.46
CA ASP A 47 -11.84 -3.93 -31.77
C ASP A 47 -12.68 -4.17 -30.49
N SER A 48 -13.72 -5.00 -30.56
CA SER A 48 -14.53 -5.35 -29.38
C SER A 48 -13.76 -6.18 -28.34
N SER A 49 -12.89 -7.11 -28.77
CA SER A 49 -12.05 -7.89 -27.86
C SER A 49 -10.98 -7.03 -27.19
N TYR A 50 -10.40 -6.09 -27.94
CA TYR A 50 -9.46 -5.10 -27.41
C TYR A 50 -10.14 -4.19 -26.37
N ARG A 51 -11.32 -3.64 -26.67
CA ARG A 51 -12.12 -2.85 -25.72
C ARG A 51 -12.46 -3.63 -24.46
N ARG A 52 -12.92 -4.88 -24.60
CA ARG A 52 -13.17 -5.78 -23.46
C ARG A 52 -11.91 -5.98 -22.62
N GLY A 53 -10.75 -6.13 -23.25
CA GLY A 53 -9.47 -6.27 -22.55
C GLY A 53 -9.15 -5.04 -21.69
N ILE A 54 -9.38 -3.84 -22.23
CA ILE A 54 -9.21 -2.57 -21.48
C ILE A 54 -10.19 -2.50 -20.31
N GLU A 55 -11.46 -2.84 -20.53
CA GLU A 55 -12.49 -2.83 -19.48
C GLU A 55 -12.12 -3.75 -18.31
N LEU A 56 -11.75 -5.01 -18.61
CA LEU A 56 -11.32 -5.98 -17.60
C LEU A 56 -10.06 -5.53 -16.87
N HIS A 57 -9.11 -4.90 -17.56
CA HIS A 57 -7.92 -4.33 -16.94
C HIS A 57 -8.28 -3.19 -15.97
N ASN A 58 -9.14 -2.27 -16.40
CA ASN A 58 -9.60 -1.15 -15.59
C ASN A 58 -10.38 -1.60 -14.36
N GLU A 59 -11.25 -2.61 -14.51
CA GLU A 59 -11.97 -3.24 -13.40
C GLU A 59 -10.99 -3.84 -12.38
N LYS A 60 -9.98 -4.57 -12.86
CA LYS A 60 -8.93 -5.13 -12.00
C LYS A 60 -8.13 -4.04 -11.27
N VAL A 61 -7.78 -2.96 -11.96
CA VAL A 61 -7.07 -1.82 -11.36
C VAL A 61 -7.95 -1.16 -10.29
N SER A 62 -9.22 -0.93 -10.57
CA SER A 62 -10.18 -0.37 -9.62
C SER A 62 -10.30 -1.23 -8.37
N ASN A 63 -10.48 -2.54 -8.54
CA ASN A 63 -10.54 -3.49 -7.44
C ASN A 63 -9.24 -3.49 -6.61
N ASN A 64 -8.08 -3.49 -7.26
CA ASN A 64 -6.79 -3.45 -6.55
C ASN A 64 -6.62 -2.16 -5.73
N ARG A 65 -7.03 -0.99 -6.27
CA ARG A 65 -7.01 0.27 -5.53
C ARG A 65 -7.95 0.24 -4.33
N TYR A 66 -9.13 -0.34 -4.50
CA TYR A 66 -10.09 -0.52 -3.42
C TYR A 66 -9.50 -1.37 -2.29
N ILE A 67 -8.96 -2.54 -2.60
CA ILE A 67 -8.30 -3.40 -1.61
C ILE A 67 -7.16 -2.67 -0.90
N LEU A 68 -6.29 -2.00 -1.65
CA LEU A 68 -5.19 -1.23 -1.09
C LEU A 68 -5.68 -0.16 -0.11
N ASN A 69 -6.76 0.54 -0.45
CA ASN A 69 -7.38 1.53 0.42
C ASN A 69 -7.88 0.91 1.73
N VAL A 70 -8.51 -0.26 1.69
CA VAL A 70 -8.95 -0.97 2.91
C VAL A 70 -7.75 -1.33 3.80
N ILE A 71 -6.66 -1.81 3.20
CA ILE A 71 -5.42 -2.13 3.94
C ILE A 71 -4.81 -0.89 4.57
N ILE A 72 -4.72 0.23 3.82
CA ILE A 72 -4.24 1.51 4.34
C ILE A 72 -5.12 1.99 5.49
N ASN A 73 -6.44 1.84 5.41
CA ASN A 73 -7.35 2.20 6.50
C ASN A 73 -7.11 1.36 7.75
N CYS A 74 -6.78 0.07 7.62
CA CYS A 74 -6.39 -0.76 8.76
C CYS A 74 -5.08 -0.27 9.41
N ILE A 75 -4.09 0.14 8.61
CA ILE A 75 -2.85 0.73 9.13
C ILE A 75 -3.14 2.06 9.84
N ARG A 76 -3.96 2.93 9.23
CA ARG A 76 -4.38 4.21 9.82
C ARG A 76 -5.13 4.00 11.14
N PHE A 77 -6.00 3.01 11.21
CA PHE A 77 -6.68 2.63 12.44
C PHE A 77 -5.67 2.26 13.53
N CYS A 78 -4.73 1.36 13.22
CA CYS A 78 -3.71 0.98 14.20
C CYS A 78 -2.90 2.19 14.67
N GLY A 79 -2.49 3.08 13.76
CA GLY A 79 -1.78 4.30 14.12
C GLY A 79 -2.60 5.28 14.96
N ALA A 80 -3.88 5.47 14.65
CA ALA A 80 -4.76 6.39 15.37
C ALA A 80 -5.05 5.96 16.81
N PHE A 81 -4.98 4.65 17.09
CA PHE A 81 -5.20 4.06 18.40
C PHE A 81 -3.90 3.57 19.08
N GLU A 82 -2.74 3.97 18.55
CA GLU A 82 -1.41 3.58 19.07
C GLU A 82 -1.22 2.06 19.19
N LEU A 83 -1.87 1.30 18.31
CA LEU A 83 -1.82 -0.16 18.30
C LEU A 83 -0.60 -0.65 17.55
N ALA A 84 0.08 -1.64 18.12
CA ALA A 84 1.15 -2.34 17.44
C ALA A 84 0.61 -3.03 16.18
N LEU A 85 1.20 -2.71 15.02
CA LEU A 85 0.87 -3.42 13.78
C LEU A 85 1.25 -4.90 13.86
N ARG A 86 2.34 -5.21 14.57
CA ARG A 86 2.96 -6.54 14.58
C ARG A 86 2.72 -7.27 15.90
N GLY A 87 2.49 -8.58 15.77
CA GLY A 87 2.49 -9.51 16.90
C GLY A 87 3.87 -10.13 17.12
N HIS A 88 4.04 -10.80 18.26
CA HIS A 88 5.25 -11.57 18.56
C HIS A 88 5.42 -12.78 17.62
N ASP A 89 4.31 -13.47 17.29
CA ASP A 89 4.27 -14.56 16.32
C ASP A 89 3.23 -14.30 15.24
N GLU A 90 3.67 -14.02 14.02
CA GLU A 90 2.81 -13.78 12.86
C GLU A 90 2.68 -15.00 11.95
N LYS A 91 2.96 -16.22 12.42
CA LYS A 91 2.66 -17.43 11.64
C LYS A 91 1.15 -17.58 11.47
N ASP A 92 0.73 -18.19 10.37
CA ASP A 92 -0.70 -18.42 10.10
C ASP A 92 -1.37 -19.35 11.13
N THR A 93 -0.57 -20.13 11.85
CA THR A 93 -0.99 -21.01 12.94
C THR A 93 -1.00 -20.33 14.32
N SER A 94 -0.58 -19.06 14.40
CA SER A 94 -0.50 -18.32 15.66
C SER A 94 -1.90 -17.93 16.14
N LEU A 95 -2.19 -18.21 17.41
CA LEU A 95 -3.40 -17.73 18.08
C LEU A 95 -3.41 -16.19 18.24
N ASN A 96 -2.23 -15.55 18.17
CA ASN A 96 -2.07 -14.10 18.27
C ASN A 96 -1.19 -13.59 17.13
N SER A 97 -1.74 -13.60 15.92
CA SER A 97 -1.04 -13.17 14.69
C SER A 97 -0.79 -11.65 14.60
N GLY A 98 -1.10 -10.88 15.64
CA GLY A 98 -0.95 -9.42 15.69
C GLY A 98 -2.23 -8.66 15.31
N ILE A 99 -2.36 -7.44 15.84
CA ILE A 99 -3.57 -6.63 15.74
C ILE A 99 -3.91 -6.31 14.28
N PHE A 100 -2.93 -5.94 13.46
CA PHE A 100 -3.18 -5.63 12.05
C PHE A 100 -3.75 -6.82 11.28
N ARG A 101 -3.21 -8.02 11.48
CA ARG A 101 -3.70 -9.24 10.81
C ARG A 101 -5.11 -9.59 11.28
N ALA A 102 -5.38 -9.46 12.58
CA ALA A 102 -6.72 -9.65 13.13
C ALA A 102 -7.73 -8.65 12.53
N LEU A 103 -7.34 -7.38 12.42
CA LEU A 103 -8.18 -6.32 11.84
C LEU A 103 -8.47 -6.56 10.36
N ILE A 104 -7.49 -7.02 9.58
CA ILE A 104 -7.68 -7.40 8.17
C ILE A 104 -8.62 -8.60 8.06
N SER A 105 -8.45 -9.62 8.92
CA SER A 105 -9.35 -10.79 8.95
C SER A 105 -10.78 -10.39 9.26
N PHE A 106 -10.98 -9.56 10.29
CA PHE A 106 -12.29 -9.02 10.66
C PHE A 106 -12.89 -8.18 9.52
N SER A 107 -12.09 -7.33 8.88
CA SER A 107 -12.53 -6.53 7.73
C SER A 107 -12.99 -7.42 6.57
N ALA A 108 -12.34 -8.57 6.35
CA ALA A 108 -12.72 -9.53 5.31
C ALA A 108 -14.02 -10.29 5.63
N GLU A 109 -14.44 -10.37 6.89
CA GLU A 109 -15.76 -10.91 7.24
C GLU A 109 -16.89 -9.98 6.79
N LEU A 110 -16.61 -8.67 6.74
CA LEU A 110 -17.56 -7.64 6.33
C LEU A 110 -17.47 -7.29 4.84
N ASP A 111 -16.29 -7.47 4.24
CA ASP A 111 -16.00 -7.10 2.85
C ASP A 111 -15.68 -8.33 1.99
N SER A 112 -16.65 -8.70 1.15
CA SER A 112 -16.52 -9.83 0.24
C SER A 112 -15.40 -9.66 -0.81
N ALA A 113 -15.11 -8.43 -1.25
CA ALA A 113 -14.05 -8.17 -2.21
C ALA A 113 -12.68 -8.38 -1.56
N LEU A 114 -12.51 -7.89 -0.33
CA LEU A 114 -11.30 -8.15 0.46
C LEU A 114 -11.12 -9.64 0.74
N LYS A 115 -12.17 -10.34 1.12
CA LYS A 115 -12.13 -11.80 1.34
C LYS A 115 -11.64 -12.54 0.11
N VAL A 116 -12.28 -12.30 -1.04
CA VAL A 116 -11.90 -12.92 -2.32
C VAL A 116 -10.46 -12.58 -2.69
N HIS A 117 -10.01 -11.35 -2.44
CA HIS A 117 -8.63 -10.96 -2.67
C HIS A 117 -7.65 -11.77 -1.79
N LEU A 118 -7.89 -11.85 -0.48
CA LEU A 118 -7.01 -12.57 0.45
C LEU A 118 -6.91 -14.07 0.12
N GLU A 119 -8.00 -14.67 -0.35
CA GLU A 119 -8.06 -16.09 -0.76
C GLU A 119 -7.35 -16.34 -2.10
N LYS A 120 -7.52 -15.46 -3.08
CA LYS A 120 -7.05 -15.69 -4.47
C LYS A 120 -5.72 -15.05 -4.79
N ALA A 121 -5.28 -14.03 -4.04
CA ALA A 121 -4.08 -13.28 -4.37
C ALA A 121 -2.82 -14.13 -4.19
N THR A 122 -2.04 -14.23 -5.26
CA THR A 122 -0.77 -14.98 -5.30
C THR A 122 0.46 -14.08 -5.11
N VAL A 123 0.38 -12.83 -5.57
CA VAL A 123 1.52 -11.90 -5.56
C VAL A 123 1.44 -10.91 -4.40
N PHE A 124 0.30 -10.24 -4.25
CA PHE A 124 0.09 -9.21 -3.24
C PHE A 124 -1.12 -9.59 -2.40
N LYS A 125 -0.89 -10.09 -1.18
CA LYS A 125 -1.95 -10.22 -0.15
C LYS A 125 -2.08 -8.97 0.71
N GLY A 126 -1.04 -8.13 0.70
CA GLY A 126 -0.95 -6.91 1.50
C GLY A 126 -0.83 -7.10 3.01
N THR A 127 -0.72 -8.35 3.50
CA THR A 127 -0.61 -8.66 4.93
C THR A 127 0.83 -8.87 5.41
N SER A 128 1.82 -8.97 4.51
CA SER A 128 3.20 -9.27 4.89
C SER A 128 3.91 -8.07 5.52
N LYS A 129 4.88 -8.35 6.40
CA LYS A 129 5.74 -7.35 7.05
C LYS A 129 6.40 -6.39 6.05
N THR A 130 6.85 -6.91 4.92
CA THR A 130 7.50 -6.12 3.85
C THR A 130 6.53 -5.10 3.26
N ILE A 131 5.34 -5.55 2.86
CA ILE A 131 4.33 -4.64 2.30
C ILE A 131 3.88 -3.62 3.33
N GLN A 132 3.64 -4.02 4.59
CA GLN A 132 3.28 -3.07 5.64
C GLN A 132 4.33 -1.95 5.76
N ASN A 133 5.62 -2.29 5.74
CA ASN A 133 6.70 -1.31 5.79
C ASN A 133 6.75 -0.40 4.54
N GLU A 134 6.53 -0.96 3.36
CA GLU A 134 6.44 -0.17 2.12
C GLU A 134 5.28 0.82 2.16
N LEU A 135 4.11 0.38 2.64
CA LEU A 135 2.94 1.24 2.81
C LEU A 135 3.20 2.35 3.81
N LEU A 136 3.78 2.03 4.98
CA LEU A 136 4.19 3.04 5.96
C LEU A 136 5.17 4.06 5.36
N LYS A 137 6.14 3.59 4.57
CA LYS A 137 7.09 4.48 3.88
C LYS A 137 6.40 5.37 2.86
N CYS A 138 5.45 4.85 2.09
CA CYS A 138 4.65 5.64 1.16
C CYS A 138 3.80 6.69 1.90
N MET A 139 3.14 6.30 3.00
CA MET A 139 2.36 7.21 3.83
C MET A 139 3.24 8.33 4.41
N LEU A 140 4.42 7.99 4.95
CA LEU A 140 5.38 8.96 5.45
C LEU A 140 5.83 9.93 4.35
N ASN A 141 6.15 9.44 3.15
CA ASN A 141 6.55 10.29 2.02
C ASN A 141 5.44 11.28 1.64
N ILE A 142 4.17 10.85 1.61
CA ILE A 142 3.04 11.75 1.34
C ILE A 142 2.93 12.82 2.43
N CYS A 143 3.04 12.44 3.71
CA CYS A 143 3.04 13.40 4.82
C CYS A 143 4.20 14.40 4.70
N GLN A 144 5.41 13.92 4.40
CA GLN A 144 6.59 14.75 4.21
C GLN A 144 6.44 15.72 3.04
N GLN A 145 5.83 15.30 1.93
CA GLN A 145 5.52 16.20 0.81
C GLN A 145 4.59 17.34 1.21
N GLU A 146 3.53 17.03 1.96
CA GLU A 146 2.60 18.06 2.45
C GLU A 146 3.30 19.02 3.42
N ILE A 147 4.06 18.48 4.38
CA ILE A 147 4.86 19.27 5.32
C ILE A 147 5.83 20.19 4.55
N SER A 148 6.53 19.69 3.54
CA SER A 148 7.42 20.49 2.70
C SER A 148 6.68 21.62 1.98
N VAL A 149 5.46 21.37 1.49
CA VAL A 149 4.61 22.41 0.86
C VAL A 149 4.19 23.46 1.89
N GLU A 150 3.78 23.06 3.08
CA GLU A 150 3.41 23.97 4.17
C GLU A 150 4.60 24.84 4.59
N ILE A 151 5.79 24.25 4.84
CA ILE A 151 7.01 24.96 5.22
C ILE A 151 7.44 25.97 4.15
N LYS A 152 7.33 25.62 2.86
CA LYS A 152 7.64 26.54 1.75
C LYS A 152 6.74 27.77 1.74
N LYS A 153 5.50 27.66 2.21
CA LYS A 153 4.54 28.77 2.33
C LYS A 153 4.71 29.57 3.62
N ALA A 154 5.18 28.93 4.69
CA ALA A 154 5.42 29.61 5.96
C ALA A 154 6.56 30.65 5.86
N ASP A 155 6.43 31.76 6.57
CA ASP A 155 7.45 32.80 6.64
C ASP A 155 8.64 32.38 7.49
N TYR A 156 8.36 31.65 8.57
CA TYR A 156 9.35 31.24 9.55
C TYR A 156 9.28 29.75 9.85
N LEU A 157 10.45 29.18 10.12
CA LEU A 157 10.64 27.79 10.48
C LEU A 157 11.47 27.70 11.76
N ALA A 158 11.06 26.82 12.66
CA ALA A 158 11.86 26.35 13.78
C ALA A 158 12.06 24.84 13.67
N ILE A 159 13.24 24.37 14.09
CA ILE A 159 13.61 22.95 14.07
C ILE A 159 13.83 22.50 15.49
N THR A 160 13.20 21.40 15.86
CA THR A 160 13.47 20.69 17.11
C THR A 160 14.05 19.33 16.78
N ALA A 161 15.22 19.06 17.32
CA ALA A 161 15.89 17.77 17.21
C ALA A 161 16.04 17.17 18.61
N ASP A 162 15.72 15.89 18.73
CA ASP A 162 15.81 15.17 20.00
C ASP A 162 16.58 13.86 19.82
N GLU A 163 17.41 13.54 20.79
CA GLU A 163 18.21 12.32 20.79
C GLU A 163 17.42 11.16 21.40
N THR A 164 17.29 10.08 20.64
CA THR A 164 16.65 8.85 21.14
C THR A 164 17.50 7.64 20.81
N THR A 165 17.30 6.56 21.55
CA THR A 165 17.84 5.24 21.21
C THR A 165 16.71 4.35 20.76
N ASP A 166 16.96 3.52 19.74
CA ASP A 166 15.99 2.52 19.33
C ASP A 166 16.04 1.27 20.23
N VAL A 167 15.15 0.33 19.96
CA VAL A 167 15.05 -0.94 20.70
C VAL A 167 16.31 -1.81 20.64
N SER A 168 17.27 -1.50 19.75
CA SER A 168 18.58 -2.16 19.64
C SER A 168 19.71 -1.30 20.23
N ALA A 169 19.37 -0.28 21.02
CA ALA A 169 20.30 0.70 21.61
C ALA A 169 21.12 1.46 20.55
N ILE A 170 20.62 1.58 19.32
CA ILE A 170 21.25 2.37 18.27
C ILE A 170 20.70 3.79 18.35
N PHE A 171 21.60 4.75 18.28
CA PHE A 171 21.26 6.16 18.26
C PHE A 171 20.45 6.57 17.04
N GLN A 172 19.46 7.42 17.29
CA GLN A 172 18.64 8.06 16.29
C GLN A 172 18.33 9.49 16.73
N MET A 173 18.14 10.37 15.76
CA MET A 173 17.73 11.75 16.00
C MET A 173 16.31 11.94 15.46
N VAL A 174 15.39 12.36 16.32
CA VAL A 174 14.03 12.73 15.94
C VAL A 174 14.05 14.16 15.44
N ILE A 175 13.44 14.41 14.29
CA ILE A 175 13.26 15.77 13.75
C ILE A 175 11.79 16.15 13.79
N VAL A 176 11.52 17.32 14.35
CA VAL A 176 10.20 17.98 14.36
C VAL A 176 10.35 19.39 13.80
N TYR A 177 9.49 19.75 12.86
CA TYR A 177 9.40 21.11 12.34
C TYR A 177 8.25 21.85 13.02
N ARG A 178 8.51 23.09 13.43
CA ARG A 178 7.52 24.00 14.00
C ARG A 178 7.40 25.24 13.12
N TYR A 179 6.18 25.56 12.69
CA TYR A 179 5.90 26.70 11.80
C TYR A 179 4.43 27.12 11.93
N ILE A 180 4.02 28.16 11.19
CA ILE A 180 2.66 28.70 11.25
C ILE A 180 1.86 28.26 10.02
N VAL A 181 0.64 27.73 10.25
CA VAL A 181 -0.37 27.44 9.24
C VAL A 181 -1.68 28.08 9.66
N ASN A 182 -2.25 28.95 8.83
CA ASN A 182 -3.49 29.67 9.11
C ASN A 182 -3.48 30.33 10.51
N ASP A 183 -2.44 31.11 10.79
CA ASP A 183 -2.21 31.82 12.06
C ASP A 183 -2.11 30.93 13.31
N LYS A 184 -1.93 29.62 13.14
CA LYS A 184 -1.72 28.66 14.23
C LYS A 184 -0.34 28.05 14.14
N VAL A 185 0.34 28.01 15.28
CA VAL A 185 1.58 27.25 15.41
C VAL A 185 1.25 25.76 15.32
N VAL A 186 1.95 25.06 14.43
CA VAL A 186 1.85 23.62 14.26
C VAL A 186 3.22 22.99 14.45
N GLU A 187 3.21 21.76 14.98
CA GLU A 187 4.39 20.91 15.10
C GLU A 187 4.17 19.66 14.26
N ARG A 188 5.14 19.35 13.40
CA ARG A 188 5.08 18.21 12.49
C ARG A 188 6.31 17.35 12.67
N PHE A 189 6.08 16.10 13.06
CA PHE A 189 7.09 15.07 13.02
C PHE A 189 7.56 14.87 11.57
N TRP A 190 8.86 14.96 11.35
CA TRP A 190 9.48 14.73 10.05
C TRP A 190 9.91 13.28 9.87
N GLY A 191 10.60 12.73 10.87
CA GLY A 191 11.22 11.42 10.77
C GLY A 191 12.34 11.21 11.78
N PHE A 192 12.83 9.97 11.80
CA PHE A 192 14.07 9.60 12.46
C PHE A 192 15.23 9.69 11.48
N LEU A 193 16.31 10.33 11.87
CA LEU A 193 17.59 10.30 11.20
C LEU A 193 18.50 9.32 11.93
N LYS A 194 19.38 8.66 11.17
CA LYS A 194 20.41 7.76 11.71
C LYS A 194 21.78 8.31 11.35
N PRO A 195 22.28 9.30 12.11
CA PRO A 195 23.63 9.82 11.92
C PRO A 195 24.66 8.71 12.12
N LYS A 196 25.77 8.78 11.39
CA LYS A 196 26.86 7.79 11.52
C LYS A 196 27.58 7.92 12.86
N GLU A 197 27.63 9.14 13.38
CA GLU A 197 28.35 9.52 14.59
C GLU A 197 27.51 10.53 15.39
N HIS A 198 27.86 10.66 16.67
CA HIS A 198 27.20 11.54 17.64
C HIS A 198 27.91 12.88 17.84
N ASN A 199 28.75 13.29 16.90
CA ASN A 199 29.41 14.59 16.98
C ASN A 199 28.47 15.70 16.44
N PHE A 200 28.62 16.91 16.95
CA PHE A 200 27.74 18.04 16.60
C PHE A 200 27.77 18.34 15.09
N GLU A 201 28.95 18.24 14.48
CA GLU A 201 29.17 18.56 13.08
C GLU A 201 28.37 17.63 12.16
N VAL A 202 28.39 16.32 12.42
CA VAL A 202 27.65 15.29 11.67
C VAL A 202 26.14 15.43 11.87
N LEU A 203 25.70 15.79 13.07
CA LEU A 203 24.27 16.04 13.34
C LEU A 203 23.77 17.26 12.57
N ALA A 204 24.52 18.37 12.62
CA ALA A 204 24.20 19.57 11.88
C ALA A 204 24.24 19.34 10.36
N GLU A 205 25.20 18.57 9.86
CA GLU A 205 25.28 18.18 8.45
C GLU A 205 24.09 17.34 8.03
N CYS A 206 23.71 16.31 8.82
CA CYS A 206 22.52 15.51 8.55
C CYS A 206 21.26 16.37 8.44
N ILE A 207 21.07 17.35 9.32
CA ILE A 207 19.90 18.25 9.27
C ILE A 207 19.95 19.13 8.02
N LYS A 208 21.12 19.69 7.68
CA LYS A 208 21.31 20.50 6.47
C LYS A 208 21.01 19.70 5.20
N GLU A 209 21.50 18.48 5.10
CA GLU A 209 21.22 17.58 3.98
C GLU A 209 19.72 17.31 3.84
N GLN A 210 19.03 17.02 4.95
CA GLN A 210 17.58 16.79 4.96
C GLN A 210 16.79 18.02 4.51
N LEU A 211 17.14 19.20 5.01
CA LEU A 211 16.53 20.45 4.59
C LEU A 211 16.75 20.68 3.09
N ALA A 212 17.98 20.56 2.61
CA ALA A 212 18.32 20.77 1.21
C ALA A 212 17.59 19.78 0.27
N GLN A 213 17.53 18.51 0.66
CA GLN A 213 16.93 17.45 -0.15
C GLN A 213 15.41 17.59 -0.27
N HIS A 214 14.72 17.94 0.83
CA HIS A 214 13.27 17.80 0.92
C HIS A 214 12.49 19.12 0.99
N ILE A 215 13.13 20.20 1.45
CA ILE A 215 12.50 21.50 1.64
C ILE A 215 13.13 22.56 0.74
N GLY A 216 14.45 22.51 0.52
CA GLY A 216 15.23 23.49 -0.22
C GLY A 216 15.97 24.46 0.70
N ASP A 217 16.33 25.63 0.19
CA ASP A 217 16.99 26.67 0.98
C ASP A 217 16.00 27.34 1.95
N VAL A 218 16.28 27.22 3.24
CA VAL A 218 15.48 27.81 4.34
C VAL A 218 16.30 28.82 5.16
N THR A 219 17.50 29.20 4.71
CA THR A 219 18.44 30.03 5.47
C THR A 219 17.84 31.39 5.85
N GLY A 220 16.94 31.95 5.02
CA GLY A 220 16.22 33.19 5.31
C GLY A 220 14.95 33.04 6.16
N LYS A 221 14.52 31.81 6.46
CA LYS A 221 13.28 31.51 7.21
C LYS A 221 13.54 30.89 8.58
N LEU A 222 14.70 30.27 8.77
CA LEU A 222 15.04 29.55 9.99
C LEU A 222 15.29 30.53 11.14
N ILE A 223 14.41 30.54 12.13
CA ILE A 223 14.46 31.48 13.27
C ILE A 223 14.90 30.83 14.58
N ALA A 224 14.79 29.50 14.69
CA ALA A 224 15.16 28.78 15.90
C ALA A 224 15.59 27.34 15.59
N GLN A 225 16.55 26.85 16.36
CA GLN A 225 16.95 25.45 16.40
C GLN A 225 17.09 25.05 17.87
N THR A 226 16.42 23.97 18.28
CA THR A 226 16.46 23.46 19.65
C THR A 226 16.89 22.01 19.63
N TYR A 227 17.89 21.68 20.45
CA TYR A 227 18.44 20.34 20.57
C TYR A 227 18.40 19.92 22.04
N ASP A 228 17.69 18.84 22.36
CA ASP A 228 17.73 18.24 23.70
C ASP A 228 18.71 17.05 23.70
N GLY A 229 19.56 16.95 24.73
CA GLY A 229 20.65 15.96 24.82
C GLY A 229 22.09 16.49 24.65
N PHE A 230 22.29 17.75 24.25
CA PHE A 230 23.65 18.30 24.09
C PHE A 230 24.31 18.66 25.42
N SER A 231 25.05 17.71 26.00
CA SER A 231 25.98 17.95 27.11
C SER A 231 27.42 18.25 26.69
N TYR A 232 27.69 18.50 25.40
CA TYR A 232 29.03 18.89 24.92
C TYR A 232 29.07 20.34 24.45
N GLU A 233 30.14 21.01 24.84
CA GLU A 233 30.26 22.44 25.07
C GLU A 233 29.91 23.33 23.88
N ARG A 234 29.21 24.44 24.17
CA ARG A 234 29.24 25.63 23.34
C ARG A 234 30.69 26.08 23.18
N GLN A 235 31.23 26.02 21.97
CA GLN A 235 32.23 26.99 21.55
C GLN A 235 31.69 27.74 20.33
N TYR A 236 31.79 29.06 20.48
CA TYR A 236 31.20 30.13 19.67
C TYR A 236 31.66 30.12 18.20
#